data_AF-A0A6G1YMY3-F1
#
_entry.id   AF-A0A6G1YMY3-F1
#
_cell.length_a   1.000
_cell.length_b   1.000
_cell.length_c   1.000
_cell.angle_alpha   90.00
_cell.angle_beta   90.00
_cell.angle_gamma   90.00
#
_symmetry.space_group_name_H-M   'P 1'
#
loop_
_entity.id
_entity.type
_entity.pdbx_description
1 polymer ?
#
loop_
_entity_poly.entity_id
_entity_poly.type
_entity_poly.pdbx_seq_one_letter_code
_entity_poly.pdbx_strand_id
1 'polypeptide(L)'
;MPVYECNEHQFVENIRRLIETSQKFLVNRRISWHDDAKYGPAILPDEEFNRYAIICIRKSLRSTVFTKVPFIDDFHRRTYDKGENVHGSGNLMFPRMSIPYYKVEYSVNVWGATYFFTFDALFDPHIVIEKRQGKRLSGLVHVLKYNPPPDRLLTLKLPTKVMVFDVKNMVRVIDNSSYF
;
A
#
# COMPACT_ATOMS: atom_id res chain seq x y z
N MET A 1 8.32 2.54 27.10
CA MET A 1 7.18 1.63 27.32
C MET A 1 7.35 0.46 26.37
N PRO A 2 7.30 -0.80 26.81
CA PRO A 2 7.42 -1.96 25.92
C PRO A 2 6.32 -1.96 24.85
N VAL A 3 6.67 -2.40 23.64
CA VAL A 3 5.79 -2.44 22.47
C VAL A 3 5.74 -3.87 21.94
N TYR A 4 4.52 -4.38 21.71
CA TYR A 4 4.27 -5.75 21.26
C TYR A 4 3.47 -5.74 19.96
N GLU A 5 4.05 -6.32 18.91
CA GLU A 5 3.39 -6.54 17.64
C GLU A 5 2.54 -7.81 17.71
N CYS A 6 1.26 -7.68 17.36
CA CYS A 6 0.29 -8.77 17.29
C CYS A 6 -0.05 -9.04 15.82
N ASN A 7 -0.43 -10.27 15.49
CA ASN A 7 -1.25 -10.50 14.30
C ASN A 7 -2.71 -10.07 14.53
N GLU A 8 -3.52 -10.06 13.46
CA GLU A 8 -4.93 -9.62 13.52
C GLU A 8 -5.73 -10.38 14.59
N HIS A 9 -5.65 -11.71 14.59
CA HIS A 9 -6.39 -12.55 15.52
C HIS A 9 -5.98 -12.32 16.97
N GLN A 10 -4.67 -12.25 17.24
CA GLN A 10 -4.14 -11.94 18.57
C GLN A 10 -4.60 -10.57 19.05
N PHE A 11 -4.58 -9.57 18.18
CA PHE A 11 -5.05 -8.23 18.52
C PHE A 11 -6.54 -8.23 18.88
N VAL A 12 -7.39 -8.83 18.03
CA VAL A 12 -8.83 -8.92 18.28
C VAL A 12 -9.14 -9.66 19.58
N GLU A 13 -8.48 -10.80 19.83
CA GLU A 13 -8.71 -11.59 21.04
C GLU A 13 -8.23 -10.87 22.30
N ASN A 14 -7.12 -10.13 22.24
CA ASN A 14 -6.68 -9.27 23.34
C ASN A 14 -7.73 -8.20 23.66
N ILE A 15 -8.29 -7.55 22.64
CA ILE A 15 -9.41 -6.61 22.83
C ILE A 15 -10.63 -7.32 23.45
N ARG A 16 -10.97 -8.53 22.99
CA ARG A 16 -12.08 -9.32 23.54
C ARG A 16 -11.90 -9.57 25.04
N ARG A 17 -10.70 -9.99 25.45
CA ARG A 17 -10.35 -10.22 26.87
C ARG A 17 -10.39 -8.93 27.68
N LEU A 18 -9.91 -7.81 27.13
CA LEU A 18 -9.98 -6.52 27.82
C LEU A 18 -11.42 -6.08 28.10
N ILE A 19 -12.35 -6.36 27.19
CA ILE A 19 -13.78 -6.10 27.41
C ILE A 19 -14.30 -6.92 28.61
N GLU A 20 -13.89 -8.19 28.74
CA GLU A 20 -14.27 -9.06 29.87
C GLU A 20 -13.76 -8.52 31.20
N THR A 21 -12.58 -7.87 31.22
CA THR A 21 -12.04 -7.27 32.44
C THR A 21 -12.75 -5.99 32.92
N SER A 22 -13.71 -5.45 32.13
CA SER A 22 -14.43 -4.20 32.43
C SER A 22 -13.54 -2.96 32.68
N GLN A 23 -12.26 -3.02 32.31
CA GLN A 23 -11.37 -1.87 32.34
C GLN A 23 -11.70 -0.94 31.17
N LYS A 24 -11.59 0.38 31.40
CA LYS A 24 -11.70 1.36 30.32
C LYS A 24 -10.39 1.35 29.53
N PHE A 25 -10.47 1.12 28.23
CA PHE A 25 -9.33 1.21 27.31
C PHE A 25 -9.75 1.96 26.05
N LEU A 26 -8.76 2.46 25.31
CA LEU A 26 -8.94 3.15 24.05
C LEU A 26 -8.14 2.43 22.97
N VAL A 27 -8.80 2.11 21.86
CA VAL A 27 -8.12 1.62 20.67
C VAL A 27 -7.84 2.81 19.76
N ASN A 28 -6.57 3.11 19.54
CA ASN A 28 -6.16 4.13 18.61
C ASN A 28 -6.03 3.51 17.22
N ARG A 29 -6.51 4.22 16.20
CA ARG A 29 -6.22 3.91 14.81
C ARG A 29 -5.44 5.06 14.19
N ARG A 30 -4.32 4.73 13.56
CA ARG A 30 -3.50 5.66 12.77
C ARG A 30 -3.43 5.16 11.34
N ILE A 31 -3.71 6.06 10.39
CA ILE A 31 -3.58 5.77 8.96
C ILE A 31 -2.52 6.72 8.41
N SER A 32 -1.49 6.16 7.79
CA SER A 32 -0.40 6.92 7.18
C SER A 32 -0.21 6.52 5.72
N TRP A 33 0.10 7.49 4.88
CA TRP A 33 0.36 7.25 3.46
C TRP A 33 1.84 6.97 3.24
N HIS A 34 2.15 5.96 2.42
CA HIS A 34 3.49 5.51 2.09
C HIS A 34 3.67 5.24 0.59
N ASP A 35 4.89 5.49 0.12
CA ASP A 35 5.42 5.16 -1.21
C ASP A 35 6.94 4.97 -1.07
N ASP A 36 7.33 4.02 -0.24
CA ASP A 36 8.70 3.68 0.12
C ASP A 36 9.29 2.56 -0.75
N ALA A 37 8.67 2.34 -1.92
CA ALA A 37 9.03 1.28 -2.87
C ALA A 37 8.92 -0.16 -2.32
N LYS A 38 8.29 -0.36 -1.15
CA LYS A 38 8.01 -1.70 -0.59
C LYS A 38 7.19 -2.58 -1.53
N TYR A 39 6.24 -1.98 -2.25
CA TYR A 39 5.35 -2.69 -3.16
C TYR A 39 5.63 -2.35 -4.61
N GLY A 40 5.64 -3.37 -5.45
CA GLY A 40 5.72 -3.21 -6.89
C GLY A 40 5.15 -4.41 -7.65
N PRO A 41 4.99 -4.29 -8.98
CA PRO A 41 4.29 -5.28 -9.79
C PRO A 41 4.91 -6.67 -9.84
N ALA A 42 6.15 -6.87 -9.38
CA ALA A 42 6.81 -8.16 -9.37
C ALA A 42 6.34 -9.09 -8.25
N ILE A 43 6.01 -8.50 -7.09
CA ILE A 43 5.74 -9.23 -5.85
C ILE A 43 4.25 -9.45 -5.60
N LEU A 44 3.39 -8.86 -6.43
CA LEU A 44 1.94 -9.06 -6.34
C LEU A 44 1.57 -10.52 -6.64
N PRO A 45 0.50 -11.06 -6.02
CA PRO A 45 -0.17 -12.26 -6.52
C PRO A 45 -0.57 -12.13 -8.00
N ASP A 46 -0.72 -13.25 -8.70
CA ASP A 46 -1.04 -13.21 -10.14
C ASP A 46 -2.41 -12.57 -10.43
N GLU A 47 -3.40 -12.82 -9.57
CA GLU A 47 -4.73 -12.18 -9.65
C GLU A 47 -4.63 -10.64 -9.56
N GLU A 48 -3.77 -10.16 -8.66
CA GLU A 48 -3.50 -8.74 -8.46
C GLU A 48 -2.71 -8.13 -9.62
N PHE A 49 -1.75 -8.88 -10.16
CA PHE A 49 -0.97 -8.45 -11.30
C PHE A 49 -1.78 -8.29 -12.57
N ASN A 50 -2.85 -9.09 -12.75
CA ASN A 50 -3.69 -9.03 -13.95
C ASN A 50 -4.25 -7.63 -14.23
N ARG A 51 -4.44 -6.82 -13.18
CA ARG A 51 -4.86 -5.41 -13.31
C ARG A 51 -3.85 -4.56 -14.09
N TYR A 52 -2.57 -4.94 -14.10
CA TYR A 52 -1.48 -4.28 -14.82
C TYR A 52 -1.19 -4.91 -16.18
N ALA A 53 -1.82 -6.03 -16.56
CA ALA A 53 -1.46 -6.82 -17.74
C ALA A 53 -1.63 -6.08 -19.09
N ILE A 54 -2.38 -4.97 -19.08
CA ILE A 54 -2.50 -4.07 -20.23
C ILE A 54 -1.16 -3.38 -20.51
N ILE A 55 -0.48 -2.91 -19.46
CA ILE A 55 0.74 -2.08 -19.55
C ILE A 55 2.02 -2.83 -19.23
N CYS A 56 1.93 -3.95 -18.51
CA CYS A 56 3.07 -4.71 -18.00
C CYS A 56 2.97 -6.19 -18.38
N ILE A 57 4.12 -6.87 -18.42
CA ILE A 57 4.24 -8.32 -18.61
C ILE A 57 5.29 -8.89 -17.65
N ARG A 58 4.98 -10.04 -17.04
CA ARG A 58 5.92 -10.86 -16.28
C ARG A 58 6.52 -11.91 -17.21
N LYS A 59 7.86 -11.92 -17.37
CA LYS A 59 8.54 -12.83 -18.31
C LYS A 59 8.95 -14.18 -17.71
N SER A 60 8.92 -14.35 -16.39
CA SER A 60 9.35 -15.59 -15.73
C SER A 60 8.48 -15.91 -14.52
N LEU A 61 8.48 -17.19 -14.13
CA LEU A 61 8.03 -17.63 -12.81
C LEU A 61 8.88 -16.91 -11.76
N ARG A 62 8.31 -15.82 -11.23
CA ARG A 62 8.90 -14.88 -10.26
C ARG A 62 9.85 -13.83 -10.86
N SER A 63 9.21 -12.72 -11.25
CA SER A 63 9.48 -11.39 -10.66
C SER A 63 10.04 -10.32 -11.59
N THR A 64 10.59 -10.63 -12.77
CA THR A 64 10.97 -9.52 -13.66
C THR A 64 9.77 -9.05 -14.48
N VAL A 65 9.37 -7.80 -14.25
CA VAL A 65 8.27 -7.12 -14.93
C VAL A 65 8.84 -6.12 -15.91
N PHE A 66 8.33 -6.18 -17.13
CA PHE A 66 8.65 -5.25 -18.20
C PHE A 66 7.39 -4.52 -18.64
N THR A 67 7.55 -3.34 -19.19
CA THR A 67 6.46 -2.65 -19.90
C THR A 67 6.15 -3.36 -21.22
N LYS A 68 4.86 -3.54 -21.48
CA LYS A 68 4.32 -4.13 -22.71
C LYS A 68 4.08 -3.06 -23.78
N VAL A 69 3.65 -1.89 -23.35
CA VAL A 69 3.37 -0.69 -24.15
C VAL A 69 3.96 0.52 -23.44
N PRO A 70 4.28 1.62 -24.15
CA PRO A 70 4.67 2.85 -23.46
C PRO A 70 3.48 3.43 -22.69
N PHE A 71 3.72 3.88 -21.47
CA PHE A 71 2.68 4.47 -20.62
C PHE A 71 3.25 5.53 -19.68
N ILE A 72 2.34 6.33 -19.11
CA ILE A 72 2.64 7.36 -18.12
C ILE A 72 2.11 6.89 -16.77
N ASP A 73 2.93 6.98 -15.75
CA ASP A 73 2.51 6.90 -14.37
C ASP A 73 2.22 8.31 -13.85
N ASP A 74 0.92 8.62 -13.73
CA ASP A 74 0.46 9.96 -13.38
C ASP A 74 0.78 10.30 -11.91
N PHE A 75 0.84 9.28 -11.06
CA PHE A 75 1.07 9.43 -9.63
C PHE A 75 2.52 9.84 -9.35
N HIS A 76 3.48 9.11 -9.94
CA HIS A 76 4.91 9.39 -9.78
C HIS A 76 5.44 10.40 -10.81
N ARG A 77 4.60 10.86 -11.75
CA ARG A 77 4.98 11.74 -12.88
C ARG A 77 6.12 11.17 -13.73
N ARG A 78 6.09 9.86 -13.97
CA ARG A 78 7.09 9.12 -14.75
C ARG A 78 6.52 8.61 -16.06
N THR A 79 7.40 8.44 -17.04
CA THR A 79 7.10 7.81 -18.34
C THR A 79 7.94 6.57 -18.46
N TYR A 80 7.33 5.49 -18.93
CA TYR A 80 8.02 4.24 -19.20
C TYR A 80 7.94 3.92 -20.69
N ASP A 81 9.09 3.59 -21.27
CA ASP A 81 9.19 3.19 -22.67
C ASP A 81 8.87 1.70 -22.84
N LYS A 82 8.50 1.28 -24.05
CA LYS A 82 8.18 -0.13 -24.33
C LYS A 82 9.40 -1.04 -24.08
N GLY A 83 9.19 -2.15 -23.38
CA GLY A 83 10.24 -3.13 -23.07
C GLY A 83 11.16 -2.71 -21.93
N GLU A 84 10.91 -1.57 -21.30
CA GLU A 84 11.64 -1.12 -20.12
C GLU A 84 11.38 -2.07 -18.94
N ASN A 85 12.42 -2.37 -18.17
CA ASN A 85 12.31 -3.12 -16.92
C ASN A 85 11.76 -2.20 -15.83
N VAL A 86 10.58 -2.52 -15.28
CA VAL A 86 9.94 -1.71 -14.22
C VAL A 86 10.17 -2.28 -12.82
N HIS A 87 10.45 -3.57 -12.73
CA HIS A 87 10.73 -4.24 -11.46
C HIS A 87 11.48 -5.54 -11.75
N GLY A 88 12.77 -5.60 -11.40
CA GLY A 88 13.61 -6.78 -11.64
C GLY A 88 13.53 -7.81 -10.53
N SER A 89 13.68 -9.09 -10.86
CA SER A 89 13.79 -10.17 -9.86
C SER A 89 15.00 -10.01 -8.93
N GLY A 90 16.08 -9.36 -9.41
CA GLY A 90 17.29 -9.08 -8.63
C GLY A 90 17.23 -7.80 -7.79
N ASN A 91 16.15 -7.02 -7.90
CA ASN A 91 16.00 -5.76 -7.14
C ASN A 91 14.54 -5.56 -6.69
N LEU A 92 14.09 -6.46 -5.81
CA LEU A 92 12.71 -6.46 -5.31
C LEU A 92 12.40 -5.29 -4.36
N MET A 93 13.43 -4.78 -3.69
CA MET A 93 13.30 -3.72 -2.68
C MET A 93 13.28 -2.31 -3.28
N PHE A 94 13.68 -2.16 -4.54
CA PHE A 94 13.70 -0.87 -5.23
C PHE A 94 13.07 -0.99 -6.61
N PRO A 95 11.75 -1.24 -6.69
CA PRO A 95 11.04 -1.17 -7.95
C PRO A 95 11.19 0.21 -8.58
N ARG A 96 11.34 0.24 -9.91
CA ARG A 96 11.27 1.51 -10.64
C ARG A 96 9.85 2.05 -10.68
N MET A 97 8.87 1.15 -10.63
CA MET A 97 7.44 1.43 -10.49
C MET A 97 6.93 0.89 -9.15
N SER A 98 6.76 1.79 -8.18
CA SER A 98 6.19 1.51 -6.86
C SER A 98 4.66 1.56 -6.89
N ILE A 99 4.03 0.93 -5.90
CA ILE A 99 2.58 0.97 -5.67
C ILE A 99 2.34 1.66 -4.33
N PRO A 100 1.67 2.83 -4.30
CA PRO A 100 1.40 3.53 -3.06
C PRO A 100 0.39 2.78 -2.19
N TYR A 101 0.44 3.00 -0.87
CA TYR A 101 -0.43 2.31 0.08
C TYR A 101 -0.72 3.14 1.34
N TYR A 102 -1.77 2.75 2.04
CA TYR A 102 -2.02 3.19 3.41
C TYR A 102 -1.51 2.14 4.40
N LYS A 103 -0.60 2.55 5.29
CA LYS A 103 -0.25 1.77 6.48
C LYS A 103 -1.26 2.10 7.58
N VAL A 104 -2.06 1.12 7.94
CA VAL A 104 -3.08 1.21 9.00
C VAL A 104 -2.52 0.54 10.25
N GLU A 105 -2.46 1.28 11.34
CA GLU A 105 -2.03 0.81 12.64
C GLU A 105 -3.18 0.92 13.64
N TYR A 106 -3.48 -0.19 14.29
CA TYR A 106 -4.33 -0.24 15.48
C TYR A 106 -3.45 -0.45 16.70
N SER A 107 -3.63 0.34 17.74
CA SER A 107 -2.86 0.20 18.99
C SER A 107 -3.73 0.40 20.23
N VAL A 108 -3.38 -0.31 21.29
CA VAL A 108 -4.00 -0.19 22.61
C VAL A 108 -2.92 -0.17 23.68
N ASN A 109 -3.05 0.75 24.63
CA ASN A 109 -2.14 0.89 25.76
C ASN A 109 -2.77 0.27 27.00
N VAL A 110 -2.23 -0.85 27.48
CA VAL A 110 -2.73 -1.54 28.67
C VAL A 110 -1.55 -2.15 29.44
N TRP A 111 -1.67 -2.20 30.78
CA TRP A 111 -0.71 -2.85 31.68
C TRP A 111 0.74 -2.34 31.51
N GLY A 112 0.90 -1.05 31.18
CA GLY A 112 2.21 -0.44 30.97
C GLY A 112 2.90 -0.88 29.67
N ALA A 113 2.18 -1.44 28.71
CA ALA A 113 2.66 -1.82 27.38
C ALA A 113 1.73 -1.33 26.27
N THR A 114 2.29 -1.18 25.06
CA THR A 114 1.52 -0.94 23.84
C THR A 114 1.43 -2.23 23.05
N TYR A 115 0.22 -2.68 22.77
CA TYR A 115 -0.04 -3.75 21.81
C TYR A 115 -0.51 -3.13 20.51
N PHE A 116 0.04 -3.55 19.38
CA PHE A 116 -0.33 -2.98 18.09
C PHE A 116 -0.43 -4.04 16.99
N PHE A 117 -1.26 -3.76 16.00
CA PHE A 117 -1.40 -4.53 14.77
C PHE A 117 -1.34 -3.56 13.60
N THR A 118 -0.52 -3.89 12.59
CA THR A 118 -0.45 -3.10 11.35
C THR A 118 -0.76 -3.94 10.14
N PHE A 119 -1.41 -3.33 9.15
CA PHE A 119 -1.55 -3.88 7.82
C PHE A 119 -1.47 -2.76 6.77
N ASP A 120 -1.12 -3.17 5.56
CA ASP A 120 -0.95 -2.26 4.43
C ASP A 120 -2.08 -2.46 3.42
N ALA A 121 -2.78 -1.38 3.10
CA ALA A 121 -3.83 -1.35 2.10
C ALA A 121 -3.32 -0.65 0.84
N LEU A 122 -3.02 -1.44 -0.20
CA LEU A 122 -2.51 -0.93 -1.47
C LEU A 122 -3.55 -0.08 -2.20
N PHE A 123 -3.09 0.92 -2.94
CA PHE A 123 -3.96 1.69 -3.82
C PHE A 123 -4.34 0.87 -5.05
N ASP A 124 -5.58 1.06 -5.49
CA ASP A 124 -6.11 0.35 -6.64
C ASP A 124 -5.60 0.98 -7.94
N PRO A 125 -4.91 0.21 -8.81
CA PRO A 125 -4.47 0.72 -10.10
C PRO A 125 -5.66 0.90 -11.05
N HIS A 126 -5.65 2.01 -11.78
CA HIS A 126 -6.62 2.32 -12.80
C HIS A 126 -5.89 2.81 -14.06
N ILE A 127 -6.05 2.08 -15.17
CA ILE A 127 -5.37 2.38 -16.43
C ILE A 127 -6.40 2.96 -17.39
N VAL A 128 -6.16 4.20 -17.83
CA VAL A 128 -7.00 4.91 -18.80
C VAL A 128 -6.20 5.27 -20.03
N ILE A 129 -6.89 5.57 -21.12
CA ILE A 129 -6.28 6.15 -22.31
C ILE A 129 -6.59 7.64 -22.29
N GLU A 130 -5.55 8.48 -22.25
CA GLU A 130 -5.69 9.94 -22.32
C GLU A 130 -5.01 10.48 -23.57
N LYS A 131 -5.59 11.56 -24.11
CA LYS A 131 -4.91 12.36 -25.13
C LYS A 131 -3.93 13.28 -24.42
N ARG A 132 -2.62 13.01 -24.57
CA ARG A 132 -1.55 13.85 -24.04
C ARG A 132 -0.83 14.53 -25.21
N GLN A 133 -0.48 15.80 -25.02
CA GLN A 133 0.42 16.53 -25.89
C GLN A 133 1.72 16.79 -25.11
N GLY A 134 2.80 16.13 -25.50
CA GLY A 134 4.13 16.32 -24.92
C GLY A 134 5.23 16.14 -25.96
N LYS A 135 6.46 16.57 -25.63
CA LYS A 135 7.62 16.57 -26.54
C LYS A 135 8.00 15.19 -27.13
N ARG A 136 7.60 14.07 -26.50
CA ARG A 136 7.92 12.70 -26.92
C ARG A 136 6.70 11.81 -27.23
N LEU A 137 5.50 12.22 -26.81
CA LEU A 137 4.25 11.46 -26.96
C LEU A 137 3.15 12.45 -27.33
N SER A 138 2.75 12.45 -28.61
CA SER A 138 1.58 13.16 -29.11
C SER A 138 0.55 12.12 -29.54
N GLY A 139 -0.57 12.03 -28.82
CA GLY A 139 -1.63 11.07 -29.16
C GLY A 139 -2.31 10.46 -27.94
N LEU A 140 -2.95 9.30 -28.17
CA LEU A 140 -3.55 8.48 -27.12
C LEU A 140 -2.46 7.69 -26.41
N VAL A 141 -2.35 7.86 -25.09
CA VAL A 141 -1.34 7.21 -24.25
C VAL A 141 -2.02 6.51 -23.09
N HIS A 142 -1.53 5.33 -22.72
CA HIS A 142 -1.96 4.67 -21.49
C HIS A 142 -1.44 5.44 -20.28
N VAL A 143 -2.32 5.75 -19.34
CA VAL A 143 -2.02 6.47 -18.11
C VAL A 143 -2.42 5.60 -16.93
N LEU A 144 -1.44 5.21 -16.13
CA LEU A 144 -1.60 4.54 -14.85
C LEU A 144 -1.91 5.58 -13.78
N LYS A 145 -3.01 5.36 -13.07
CA LYS A 145 -3.46 6.14 -11.92
C LYS A 145 -3.67 5.20 -10.74
N TYR A 146 -3.67 5.77 -9.54
CA TYR A 146 -3.91 5.04 -8.30
C TYR A 146 -5.07 5.67 -7.55
N ASN A 147 -6.10 4.87 -7.28
CA ASN A 147 -7.22 5.25 -6.43
C ASN A 147 -6.96 4.79 -5.00
N PRO A 148 -7.27 5.62 -3.98
CA PRO A 148 -7.14 5.18 -2.60
C PRO A 148 -8.08 3.99 -2.32
N PRO A 149 -7.66 3.03 -1.49
CA PRO A 149 -8.51 1.90 -1.11
C PRO A 149 -9.76 2.40 -0.37
N PRO A 150 -10.91 1.71 -0.52
CA PRO A 150 -12.14 2.10 0.16
C PRO A 150 -12.03 1.93 1.68
N ASP A 151 -12.71 2.79 2.45
CA ASP A 151 -12.62 2.85 3.93
C ASP A 151 -12.89 1.51 4.62
N ARG A 152 -13.74 0.66 4.03
CA ARG A 152 -14.04 -0.70 4.54
C ARG A 152 -12.81 -1.60 4.63
N LEU A 153 -11.79 -1.37 3.79
CA LEU A 153 -10.53 -2.11 3.83
C LEU A 153 -9.58 -1.55 4.90
N LEU A 154 -9.83 -0.34 5.40
CA LEU A 154 -9.04 0.33 6.44
C LEU A 154 -9.60 0.08 7.85
N THR A 155 -10.66 -0.73 7.95
CA THR A 155 -11.36 -1.02 9.20
C THR A 155 -11.21 -2.48 9.61
N LEU A 156 -10.72 -2.69 10.82
CA LEU A 156 -10.68 -4.00 11.47
C LEU A 156 -12.01 -4.32 12.15
N LYS A 157 -12.44 -5.59 12.07
CA LYS A 157 -13.67 -6.06 12.72
C LYS A 157 -13.45 -6.24 14.22
N LEU A 158 -13.72 -5.18 14.97
CA LEU A 158 -13.65 -5.18 16.44
C LEU A 158 -15.01 -5.52 17.06
N PRO A 159 -15.03 -6.05 18.31
CA PRO A 159 -16.27 -6.21 19.06
C PRO A 159 -17.05 -4.90 19.21
N THR A 160 -18.38 -4.96 19.21
CA THR A 160 -19.29 -3.78 19.16
C THR A 160 -19.15 -2.81 20.33
N LYS A 161 -18.57 -3.23 21.46
CA LYS A 161 -18.37 -2.41 22.66
C LYS A 161 -17.12 -1.54 22.60
N VAL A 162 -16.33 -1.61 21.52
CA VAL A 162 -15.04 -0.92 21.40
C VAL A 162 -15.22 0.43 20.72
N MET A 163 -14.74 1.48 21.38
CA MET A 163 -14.58 2.79 20.76
C MET A 163 -13.20 2.88 20.10
N VAL A 164 -13.18 3.14 18.80
CA VAL A 164 -11.96 3.39 18.03
C VAL A 164 -11.75 4.89 17.92
N PHE A 165 -10.57 5.36 18.29
CA PHE A 165 -10.17 6.75 18.18
C PHE A 165 -9.25 6.94 16.97
N ASP A 166 -9.71 7.73 16.01
CA ASP A 166 -8.93 8.05 14.81
C ASP A 166 -7.93 9.16 15.08
N VAL A 167 -6.65 8.80 15.13
CA VAL A 167 -5.55 9.74 15.21
C VAL A 167 -5.28 10.25 13.79
N LYS A 168 -5.99 11.32 13.39
CA LYS A 168 -5.78 11.97 12.08
C LYS A 168 -4.37 12.58 12.01
N ASN A 169 -3.46 11.86 11.35
CA ASN A 169 -2.19 12.38 10.86
C ASN A 169 -2.03 11.95 9.40
N MET A 170 -2.68 12.67 8.46
CA MET A 170 -2.38 12.50 7.02
C MET A 170 -1.02 13.17 6.72
N VAL A 171 0.05 12.57 7.22
CA VAL A 171 1.42 12.97 6.87
C VAL A 171 1.85 12.13 5.69
N ARG A 172 2.17 12.80 4.58
CA ARG A 172 2.78 12.17 3.41
C ARG A 172 4.21 11.80 3.78
N VAL A 173 4.49 10.54 4.09
CA VAL A 173 5.87 10.08 4.35
C VAL A 173 6.48 9.74 3.00
N ILE A 174 7.31 10.64 2.48
CA ILE A 174 8.19 10.38 1.34
C ILE A 174 9.56 10.09 1.93
N ASP A 175 10.02 8.84 1.86
CA ASP A 175 11.36 8.51 2.30
C ASP A 175 12.37 8.93 1.22
N ASN A 176 12.93 10.13 1.36
CA ASN A 176 13.95 10.66 0.43
C ASN A 176 15.36 10.08 0.69
N SER A 177 15.49 8.98 1.47
CA SER A 177 16.78 8.39 1.81
C SER A 177 17.46 7.60 0.67
N SER A 178 16.86 7.53 -0.52
CA SER A 178 17.38 6.79 -1.69
C SER A 178 17.73 7.68 -2.88
N TYR A 179 18.42 8.80 -2.62
CA TYR A 179 19.30 9.46 -3.61
C TYR A 179 20.77 9.22 -3.23
N PHE A 180 21.24 7.97 -3.32
CA PHE A 180 22.67 7.63 -3.42
C PHE A 180 22.83 6.38 -4.29
#